data_AF-X0X4A8-F1
#
_entry.id   AF-X0X4A8-F1
#
_cell.length_a   1.000
_cell.length_b   1.000
_cell.length_c   1.000
_cell.angle_alpha   90.00
_cell.angle_beta   90.00
_cell.angle_gamma   90.00
#
_symmetry.space_group_name_H-M   'P 1'
#
loop_
_entity.id
_entity.type
_entity.pdbx_description
1 polymer ?
#
loop_
_entity_poly.entity_id
_entity_poly.type
_entity_poly.pdbx_seq_one_letter_code
_entity_poly.pdbx_strand_id
1 'polypeptide(L)'
;MIIAMFGVNKQLKYLKTKDLGYNRDNIISMGLAREISSQYPVVRTELMRNPDILSMTRSSSTMDEEYTTTGGDAVTWEGMSNNIVMPKTHLMRVDPEFFETFKIDMVEGRFFSNEFPSDLTESVVINETTLKTMDLKSPIGKRITIWNRNFRIIGVVKDFHFYSLHDEIQPLIFIHRYADYRNIFIRINSQNIPETLNFIQNKIKEIVPGYISDLKFLDENLHNIYIT
;
A
#
# COMPACT_ATOMS: atom_id res chain seq x y z
N MET A 1 20.09 38.57 20.16
CA MET A 1 20.29 37.32 19.39
C MET A 1 18.99 36.98 18.67
N ILE A 2 18.86 37.40 17.41
CA ILE A 2 17.75 37.02 16.51
C ILE A 2 18.40 36.41 15.28
N ILE A 3 18.94 35.19 15.42
CA ILE A 3 19.45 34.39 14.31
C ILE A 3 19.18 32.92 14.66
N ALA A 4 17.93 32.47 14.53
CA ALA A 4 17.60 31.03 14.49
C ALA A 4 16.13 30.79 14.03
N MET A 5 15.60 31.56 13.08
CA MET A 5 14.22 31.36 12.61
C MET A 5 14.09 31.45 11.08
N PHE A 6 15.03 30.81 10.35
CA PHE A 6 14.97 30.69 8.89
C PHE A 6 15.35 29.29 8.36
N GLY A 7 15.34 28.26 9.23
CA GLY A 7 15.77 26.90 8.86
C GLY A 7 14.66 25.87 8.60
N VAL A 8 13.47 26.03 9.19
CA VAL A 8 12.47 24.94 9.24
C VAL A 8 11.56 24.90 8.00
N ASN A 9 11.32 26.04 7.33
CA ASN A 9 10.41 26.09 6.19
C ASN A 9 10.96 25.46 4.89
N LYS A 10 12.27 25.19 4.80
CA LYS A 10 12.85 24.51 3.62
C LYS A 10 12.76 22.98 3.68
N GLN A 11 12.78 22.38 4.87
CA GLN A 11 12.64 20.91 4.99
C GLN A 11 11.20 20.46 4.68
N LEU A 12 10.17 21.20 5.12
CA LEU A 12 8.76 20.85 4.88
C LEU A 12 8.31 21.02 3.40
N LYS A 13 8.92 21.95 2.66
CA LYS A 13 8.63 22.12 1.21
C LYS A 13 9.32 21.05 0.34
N TYR A 14 10.37 20.42 0.86
CA TYR A 14 11.15 19.41 0.14
C TYR A 14 10.39 18.07 0.02
N LEU A 15 9.65 17.68 1.06
CA LEU A 15 8.76 16.50 1.02
C LEU A 15 7.56 16.71 0.07
N LYS A 16 7.04 17.95 -0.01
CA LYS A 16 5.89 18.31 -0.87
C LYS A 16 6.16 18.32 -2.38
N THR A 17 7.41 18.30 -2.81
CA THR A 17 7.77 18.50 -4.24
C THR A 17 8.50 17.34 -4.88
N LYS A 18 8.81 16.29 -4.11
CA LYS A 18 9.40 15.07 -4.68
C LYS A 18 8.28 14.13 -5.08
N ASP A 19 8.22 13.81 -6.37
CA ASP A 19 7.30 12.80 -6.90
C ASP A 19 7.56 11.47 -6.17
N LEU A 20 6.58 11.04 -5.38
CA LEU A 20 6.68 9.81 -4.59
C LEU A 20 6.47 8.57 -5.48
N GLY A 21 5.94 8.72 -6.68
CA GLY A 21 5.49 7.61 -7.54
C GLY A 21 4.15 6.99 -7.11
N TYR A 22 3.46 7.58 -6.13
CA TYR A 22 2.12 7.21 -5.68
C TYR A 22 1.41 8.43 -5.07
N ASN A 23 0.08 8.38 -4.99
CA ASN A 23 -0.75 9.48 -4.51
C ASN A 23 -1.30 9.21 -3.10
N ARG A 24 -0.99 10.11 -2.16
CA ARG A 24 -1.46 10.08 -0.76
C ARG A 24 -2.62 11.06 -0.50
N ASP A 25 -2.95 11.90 -1.46
CA ASP A 25 -3.93 12.98 -1.29
C ASP A 25 -5.32 12.41 -1.01
N ASN A 26 -6.02 13.00 -0.05
CA ASN A 26 -7.36 12.60 0.36
C ASN A 26 -7.49 11.10 0.70
N ILE A 27 -6.43 10.50 1.26
CA ILE A 27 -6.48 9.15 1.83
C ILE A 27 -6.52 9.25 3.34
N ILE A 28 -7.52 8.61 3.94
CA ILE A 28 -7.62 8.35 5.36
C ILE A 28 -7.03 6.96 5.63
N SER A 29 -6.17 6.84 6.63
CA SER A 29 -5.70 5.58 7.20
C SER A 29 -6.33 5.31 8.56
N MET A 30 -6.56 4.03 8.86
CA MET A 30 -6.88 3.57 10.21
C MET A 30 -6.26 2.20 10.47
N GLY A 31 -5.96 1.91 11.74
CA GLY A 31 -5.50 0.58 12.14
C GLY A 31 -6.60 -0.48 12.01
N LEU A 32 -6.25 -1.65 11.49
CA LEU A 32 -7.14 -2.81 11.38
C LEU A 32 -7.11 -3.61 12.69
N ALA A 33 -7.85 -3.13 13.69
CA ALA A 33 -8.07 -3.86 14.93
C ALA A 33 -8.84 -5.18 14.69
N ARG A 34 -8.75 -6.12 15.63
CA ARG A 34 -9.35 -7.46 15.52
C ARG A 34 -10.87 -7.38 15.29
N GLU A 35 -11.53 -6.47 15.99
CA GLU A 35 -12.96 -6.23 15.95
C GLU A 35 -13.40 -5.81 14.54
N ILE A 36 -12.72 -4.82 13.96
CA ILE A 36 -12.94 -4.35 12.58
C ILE A 36 -12.61 -5.45 11.57
N SER A 37 -11.50 -6.16 11.75
CA SER A 37 -11.06 -7.21 10.82
C SER A 37 -12.13 -8.27 10.58
N SER A 38 -12.82 -8.69 11.64
CA SER A 38 -13.91 -9.67 11.56
C SER A 38 -15.15 -9.15 10.80
N GLN A 39 -15.36 -7.84 10.80
CA GLN A 39 -16.51 -7.18 10.17
C GLN A 39 -16.15 -6.45 8.87
N TYR A 40 -14.90 -6.56 8.39
CA TYR A 40 -14.40 -5.78 7.27
C TYR A 40 -15.27 -5.88 6.00
N PRO A 41 -15.79 -7.05 5.58
CA PRO A 41 -16.68 -7.11 4.42
C PRO A 41 -17.93 -6.23 4.56
N VAL A 42 -18.52 -6.18 5.76
CA VAL A 42 -19.69 -5.34 6.06
C VAL A 42 -19.29 -3.87 6.10
N VAL A 43 -18.20 -3.54 6.82
CA VAL A 43 -17.67 -2.17 6.89
C VAL A 43 -17.38 -1.62 5.50
N ARG A 44 -16.65 -2.38 4.66
CA ARG A 44 -16.34 -1.98 3.29
C ARG A 44 -17.62 -1.75 2.48
N THR A 45 -18.59 -2.67 2.57
CA THR A 45 -19.85 -2.55 1.81
C THR A 45 -20.64 -1.31 2.21
N GLU A 46 -20.79 -1.06 3.51
CA GLU A 46 -21.58 0.07 4.01
C GLU A 46 -20.88 1.42 3.78
N LEU A 47 -19.54 1.48 3.90
CA LEU A 47 -18.79 2.69 3.63
C LEU A 47 -18.81 3.04 2.13
N MET A 48 -18.56 2.07 1.25
CA MET A 48 -18.56 2.28 -0.21
C MET A 48 -19.93 2.68 -0.79
N ARG A 49 -21.02 2.70 0.01
CA ARG A 49 -22.31 3.30 -0.39
C ARG A 49 -22.30 4.82 -0.44
N ASN A 50 -21.38 5.46 0.27
CA ASN A 50 -21.21 6.91 0.19
C ASN A 50 -20.40 7.25 -1.08
N PRO A 51 -20.95 8.03 -2.02
CA PRO A 51 -20.26 8.38 -3.27
C PRO A 51 -19.01 9.23 -3.07
N ASP A 52 -18.83 9.86 -1.91
CA ASP A 52 -17.60 10.58 -1.56
C ASP A 52 -16.46 9.64 -1.15
N ILE A 53 -16.71 8.33 -0.99
CA ILE A 53 -15.69 7.29 -0.78
C ILE A 53 -15.39 6.62 -2.12
N LEU A 54 -14.21 6.93 -2.67
CA LEU A 54 -13.82 6.53 -4.03
C LEU A 54 -13.24 5.12 -4.08
N SER A 55 -12.46 4.73 -3.07
CA SER A 55 -11.89 3.39 -2.99
C SER A 55 -11.51 3.03 -1.55
N MET A 56 -11.43 1.72 -1.28
CA MET A 56 -10.99 1.18 0.00
C MET A 56 -10.08 -0.03 -0.21
N THR A 57 -8.98 -0.08 0.53
CA THR A 57 -8.01 -1.18 0.49
C THR A 57 -7.45 -1.47 1.88
N ARG A 58 -7.01 -2.70 2.12
CA ARG A 58 -6.14 -3.04 3.25
C ARG A 58 -4.71 -3.30 2.82
N SER A 59 -3.78 -3.14 3.75
CA SER A 59 -2.41 -3.60 3.59
C SER A 59 -1.79 -4.05 4.92
N SER A 60 -0.66 -4.75 4.83
CA SER A 60 0.15 -5.12 6.00
C SER A 60 1.08 -4.00 6.51
N SER A 61 1.28 -2.92 5.75
CA SER A 61 2.18 -1.80 6.11
C SER A 61 1.63 -0.46 5.60
N THR A 62 1.86 0.62 6.36
CA THR A 62 1.39 1.98 6.10
C THR A 62 2.18 2.76 5.05
N MET A 63 3.08 2.10 4.30
CA MET A 63 3.99 2.72 3.34
C MET A 63 5.06 3.64 3.97
N ASP A 64 5.14 3.68 5.30
CA ASP A 64 6.09 4.45 6.10
C ASP A 64 6.60 3.68 7.34
N GLU A 65 6.15 2.44 7.55
CA GLU A 65 6.53 1.57 8.68
C GLU A 65 6.99 0.17 8.24
N GLU A 66 7.53 -0.58 9.22
CA GLU A 66 8.23 -1.86 9.08
C GLU A 66 7.58 -2.84 8.09
N TYR A 67 8.38 -3.25 7.10
CA TYR A 67 7.99 -4.23 6.10
C TYR A 67 8.40 -5.63 6.53
N THR A 68 7.60 -6.62 6.16
CA THR A 68 8.14 -7.99 6.07
C THR A 68 9.24 -7.96 5.02
N THR A 69 10.41 -8.50 5.36
CA THR A 69 11.52 -8.62 4.40
C THR A 69 11.77 -10.09 4.09
N THR A 70 12.25 -10.33 2.89
CA THR A 70 12.65 -11.64 2.37
C THR A 70 13.94 -11.49 1.56
N GLY A 71 14.39 -12.53 0.88
CA GLY A 71 15.60 -12.54 0.07
C GLY A 71 16.42 -13.81 0.31
N GLY A 72 17.64 -13.84 -0.22
CA GLY A 72 18.49 -15.02 -0.17
C GLY A 72 17.83 -16.22 -0.83
N ASP A 73 18.10 -17.40 -0.28
CA ASP A 73 17.54 -18.68 -0.75
C ASP A 73 16.03 -18.81 -0.51
N ALA A 74 15.43 -17.91 0.27
CA ALA A 74 13.99 -17.88 0.48
C ALA A 74 13.21 -17.37 -0.73
N VAL A 75 13.91 -16.80 -1.73
CA VAL A 75 13.32 -16.33 -2.99
C VAL A 75 14.09 -16.92 -4.17
N THR A 76 13.41 -17.74 -4.97
CA THR A 76 13.94 -18.28 -6.22
C THR A 76 12.96 -18.04 -7.36
N TRP A 77 13.42 -18.05 -8.61
CA TRP A 77 12.54 -17.83 -9.76
C TRP A 77 12.93 -18.64 -10.98
N GLU A 78 11.96 -18.78 -11.89
CA GLU A 78 12.16 -19.44 -13.17
C GLU A 78 13.14 -18.65 -14.05
N GLY A 79 14.25 -19.30 -14.44
CA GLY A 79 15.32 -18.66 -15.21
C GLY A 79 16.37 -17.95 -14.35
N MET A 80 16.33 -18.12 -13.02
CA MET A 80 17.37 -17.65 -12.11
C MET A 80 18.73 -18.27 -12.48
N SER A 81 19.74 -17.42 -12.64
CA SER A 81 21.12 -17.85 -12.83
C SER A 81 21.76 -18.22 -11.49
N ASN A 82 22.65 -19.21 -11.49
CA ASN A 82 23.30 -19.73 -10.27
C ASN A 82 24.16 -18.70 -9.51
N ASN A 83 24.47 -17.55 -10.13
CA ASN A 83 25.27 -16.47 -9.54
C ASN A 83 24.45 -15.27 -9.04
N ILE A 84 23.12 -15.28 -9.24
CA ILE A 84 22.24 -14.21 -8.78
C ILE A 84 21.52 -14.71 -7.54
N VAL A 85 21.51 -13.92 -6.48
CA VAL A 85 20.73 -14.16 -5.27
C VAL A 85 19.84 -12.95 -5.04
N MET A 86 18.58 -13.18 -4.67
CA MET A 86 17.68 -12.07 -4.34
C MET A 86 18.26 -11.32 -3.11
N PRO A 87 18.58 -10.02 -3.20
CA PRO A 87 18.96 -9.23 -2.04
C PRO A 87 17.78 -9.12 -1.06
N LYS A 88 18.03 -8.48 0.09
CA LYS A 88 16.96 -8.13 1.02
C LYS A 88 15.87 -7.35 0.28
N THR A 89 14.68 -7.94 0.22
CA THR A 89 13.55 -7.48 -0.58
C THR A 89 12.36 -7.24 0.32
N HIS A 90 11.66 -6.13 0.12
CA HIS A 90 10.45 -5.83 0.88
C HIS A 90 9.28 -6.61 0.32
N LEU A 91 8.38 -7.04 1.21
CA LEU A 91 7.18 -7.76 0.86
C LEU A 91 5.97 -7.14 1.55
N MET A 92 4.99 -6.74 0.74
CA MET A 92 3.71 -6.22 1.18
C MET A 92 2.58 -7.19 0.86
N ARG A 93 1.63 -7.26 1.77
CA ARG A 93 0.35 -7.92 1.50
C ARG A 93 -0.69 -6.85 1.28
N VAL A 94 -1.42 -6.95 0.18
CA VAL A 94 -2.36 -5.90 -0.24
C VAL A 94 -3.66 -6.48 -0.79
N ASP A 95 -4.77 -5.78 -0.54
CA ASP A 95 -6.01 -6.02 -1.26
C ASP A 95 -5.86 -5.62 -2.76
N PRO A 96 -6.70 -6.15 -3.66
CA PRO A 96 -6.64 -5.83 -5.08
C PRO A 96 -6.73 -4.34 -5.40
N GLU A 97 -7.53 -3.60 -4.63
CA GLU A 97 -7.77 -2.17 -4.79
C GLU A 97 -6.59 -1.28 -4.36
N PHE A 98 -5.50 -1.87 -3.87
CA PHE A 98 -4.36 -1.10 -3.35
C PHE A 98 -3.74 -0.18 -4.39
N PHE A 99 -3.45 -0.71 -5.58
CA PHE A 99 -2.80 0.07 -6.63
C PHE A 99 -3.71 1.18 -7.16
N GLU A 100 -5.01 0.93 -7.28
CA GLU A 100 -6.01 1.95 -7.61
C GLU A 100 -6.08 3.03 -6.52
N THR A 101 -6.17 2.60 -5.26
CA THR A 101 -6.28 3.51 -4.11
C THR A 101 -5.07 4.42 -4.00
N PHE A 102 -3.87 3.94 -4.30
CA PHE A 102 -2.65 4.76 -4.29
C PHE A 102 -2.25 5.32 -5.65
N LYS A 103 -3.04 5.09 -6.71
CA LYS A 103 -2.75 5.51 -8.09
C LYS A 103 -1.33 5.11 -8.55
N ILE A 104 -0.96 3.86 -8.28
CA ILE A 104 0.33 3.30 -8.70
C ILE A 104 0.21 2.82 -10.15
N ASP A 105 1.13 3.25 -11.00
CA ASP A 105 1.15 2.88 -12.41
C ASP A 105 1.61 1.43 -12.64
N MET A 106 0.91 0.75 -13.56
CA MET A 106 1.34 -0.54 -14.12
C MET A 106 2.30 -0.31 -15.29
N VAL A 107 3.41 -1.04 -15.33
CA VAL A 107 4.37 -1.07 -16.44
C VAL A 107 4.01 -2.18 -17.41
N GLU A 108 3.76 -3.39 -16.90
CA GLU A 108 3.46 -4.58 -17.71
C GLU A 108 2.53 -5.53 -16.96
N GLY A 109 1.58 -6.15 -17.66
CA GLY A 109 0.67 -7.13 -17.07
C GLY A 109 -0.59 -6.49 -16.48
N ARG A 110 -1.00 -6.95 -15.29
CA ARG A 110 -2.24 -6.53 -14.64
C ARG A 110 -2.13 -6.50 -13.12
N PHE A 111 -3.03 -5.76 -12.49
CA PHE A 111 -3.22 -5.82 -11.04
C PHE A 111 -3.93 -7.11 -10.62
N PHE A 112 -3.94 -7.38 -9.31
CA PHE A 112 -4.81 -8.38 -8.73
C PHE A 112 -6.28 -8.04 -9.04
N SER A 113 -7.12 -9.07 -9.18
CA SER A 113 -8.56 -8.90 -9.31
C SER A 113 -9.31 -10.02 -8.59
N ASN A 114 -10.44 -9.66 -7.97
CA ASN A 114 -11.34 -10.63 -7.36
C ASN A 114 -12.03 -11.53 -8.40
N GLU A 115 -11.97 -11.18 -9.70
CA GLU A 115 -12.46 -12.01 -10.80
C GLU A 115 -11.59 -13.27 -11.03
N PHE A 116 -10.34 -13.26 -10.54
CA PHE A 116 -9.42 -14.38 -10.64
C PHE A 116 -9.09 -14.92 -9.23
N PRO A 117 -9.79 -15.95 -8.73
CA PRO A 117 -9.55 -16.48 -7.39
C PRO A 117 -8.09 -16.92 -7.13
N SER A 118 -7.37 -17.33 -8.17
CA SER A 118 -5.94 -17.67 -8.11
C SER A 118 -5.05 -16.49 -7.74
N ASP A 119 -5.49 -15.25 -7.98
CA ASP A 119 -4.74 -14.06 -7.59
C ASP A 119 -4.55 -13.98 -6.09
N LEU A 120 -5.53 -14.47 -5.33
CA LEU A 120 -5.57 -14.39 -3.89
C LEU A 120 -4.59 -15.36 -3.22
N THR A 121 -4.09 -16.36 -3.95
CA THR A 121 -3.27 -17.46 -3.39
C THR A 121 -1.95 -17.70 -4.11
N GLU A 122 -1.87 -17.40 -5.40
CA GLU A 122 -0.82 -17.86 -6.30
C GLU A 122 -0.27 -16.76 -7.22
N SER A 123 -0.65 -15.49 -7.02
CA SER A 123 -0.13 -14.39 -7.85
C SER A 123 0.70 -13.40 -7.07
N VAL A 124 1.59 -12.74 -7.81
CA VAL A 124 2.47 -11.69 -7.28
C VAL A 124 2.58 -10.55 -8.29
N VAL A 125 2.64 -9.33 -7.75
CA VAL A 125 3.02 -8.12 -8.50
C VAL A 125 4.37 -7.67 -7.94
N ILE A 126 5.27 -7.20 -8.79
CA ILE A 126 6.60 -6.73 -8.39
C ILE A 126 6.83 -5.31 -8.91
N ASN A 127 7.78 -4.55 -8.35
CA ASN A 127 8.21 -3.29 -8.96
C ASN A 127 9.32 -3.49 -10.02
N GLU A 128 9.63 -2.42 -10.76
CA GLU A 128 10.71 -2.42 -11.74
C GLU A 128 12.08 -2.76 -11.12
N THR A 129 12.39 -2.30 -9.91
CA THR A 129 13.65 -2.67 -9.23
C THR A 129 13.75 -4.19 -9.04
N THR A 130 12.69 -4.86 -8.58
CA THR A 130 12.69 -6.33 -8.43
C THR A 130 12.90 -7.01 -9.77
N LEU A 131 12.23 -6.54 -10.84
CA LEU A 131 12.41 -7.09 -12.19
C LEU A 131 13.87 -6.97 -12.66
N LYS A 132 14.48 -5.80 -12.47
CA LYS A 132 15.89 -5.54 -12.81
C LYS A 132 16.82 -6.46 -12.01
N THR A 133 16.55 -6.64 -10.72
CA THR A 133 17.33 -7.54 -9.84
C THR A 133 17.25 -9.00 -10.27
N MET A 134 16.09 -9.44 -10.78
CA MET A 134 15.91 -10.81 -11.26
C MET A 134 16.56 -11.08 -12.63
N ASP A 135 17.04 -10.03 -13.31
CA ASP A 135 17.58 -10.06 -14.68
C ASP A 135 16.66 -10.78 -15.68
N LEU A 136 15.35 -10.53 -15.55
CA LEU A 136 14.33 -11.10 -16.43
C LEU A 136 13.88 -10.10 -17.49
N LYS A 137 13.80 -10.55 -18.74
CA LYS A 137 13.28 -9.75 -19.87
C LYS A 137 11.76 -9.82 -20.06
N SER A 138 11.16 -10.96 -19.71
CA SER A 138 9.72 -11.21 -19.87
C SER A 138 9.20 -11.89 -18.62
N PRO A 139 8.81 -11.10 -17.59
CA PRO A 139 8.50 -11.63 -16.26
C PRO A 139 7.09 -12.21 -16.18
N ILE A 140 6.15 -11.68 -16.97
CA ILE A 140 4.74 -12.05 -16.85
C ILE A 140 4.56 -13.53 -17.16
N GLY A 141 3.96 -14.23 -16.20
CA GLY A 141 3.71 -15.66 -16.26
C GLY A 141 4.82 -16.56 -15.72
N LYS A 142 6.00 -16.01 -15.43
CA LYS A 142 7.08 -16.77 -14.79
C LYS A 142 6.75 -17.08 -13.34
N ARG A 143 7.30 -18.21 -12.87
CA ARG A 143 7.18 -18.62 -11.48
C ARG A 143 8.24 -17.96 -10.60
N ILE A 144 7.82 -17.54 -9.42
CA ILE A 144 8.69 -17.12 -8.33
C ILE A 144 8.25 -17.85 -7.06
N THR A 145 9.20 -18.44 -6.37
CA THR A 145 8.99 -19.16 -5.12
C THR A 145 9.43 -18.25 -3.97
N ILE A 146 8.53 -17.99 -3.02
CA ILE A 146 8.81 -17.19 -1.82
C ILE A 146 8.41 -18.02 -0.61
N TRP A 147 9.34 -18.26 0.32
CA TRP A 147 9.11 -19.09 1.52
C TRP A 147 8.48 -20.45 1.18
N ASN A 148 9.05 -21.15 0.20
CA ASN A 148 8.58 -22.44 -0.31
C ASN A 148 7.16 -22.44 -0.91
N ARG A 149 6.59 -21.27 -1.22
CA ARG A 149 5.30 -21.14 -1.91
C ARG A 149 5.51 -20.60 -3.31
N ASN A 150 4.84 -21.20 -4.28
CA ASN A 150 4.91 -20.79 -5.68
C ASN A 150 3.91 -19.67 -5.96
N PHE A 151 4.39 -18.64 -6.64
CA PHE A 151 3.59 -17.55 -7.18
C PHE A 151 3.89 -17.38 -8.67
N ARG A 152 2.93 -16.79 -9.39
CA ARG A 152 3.07 -16.38 -10.78
C ARG A 152 3.13 -14.86 -10.83
N ILE A 153 4.14 -14.32 -11.51
CA ILE A 153 4.23 -12.89 -11.74
C ILE A 153 3.12 -12.50 -12.72
N ILE A 154 2.19 -11.66 -12.27
CA ILE A 154 1.05 -11.19 -13.08
C ILE A 154 1.15 -9.72 -13.47
N GLY A 155 2.01 -8.96 -12.81
CA GLY A 155 2.19 -7.55 -13.08
C GLY A 155 3.53 -7.01 -12.59
N VAL A 156 3.97 -5.94 -13.25
CA VAL A 156 5.12 -5.12 -12.88
C VAL A 156 4.65 -3.68 -12.73
N VAL A 157 4.79 -3.09 -11.56
CA VAL A 157 4.44 -1.68 -11.31
C VAL A 157 5.67 -0.78 -11.38
N LYS A 158 5.46 0.52 -11.62
CA LYS A 158 6.55 1.50 -11.60
C LYS A 158 7.23 1.55 -10.23
N ASP A 159 8.49 1.91 -10.24
CA ASP A 159 9.23 2.22 -9.02
C ASP A 159 8.62 3.45 -8.32
N PHE A 160 8.44 3.35 -7.00
CA PHE A 160 7.94 4.44 -6.16
C PHE A 160 8.60 4.41 -4.77
N HIS A 161 8.58 5.54 -4.06
CA HIS A 161 9.27 5.73 -2.78
C HIS A 161 8.45 5.22 -1.59
N PHE A 162 8.59 3.94 -1.26
CA PHE A 162 7.80 3.28 -0.20
C PHE A 162 8.49 3.16 1.17
N TYR A 163 9.80 3.43 1.29
CA TYR A 163 10.54 3.23 2.55
C TYR A 163 11.19 4.52 3.02
N SER A 164 12.00 5.13 2.17
CA SER A 164 12.69 6.39 2.45
C SER A 164 12.83 7.17 1.16
N LEU A 165 12.71 8.50 1.26
CA LEU A 165 12.96 9.41 0.14
C LEU A 165 14.43 9.68 -0.11
N HIS A 166 15.30 9.27 0.82
CA HIS A 166 16.74 9.44 0.74
C HIS A 166 17.43 8.21 0.15
N ASP A 167 16.78 7.05 0.18
CA ASP A 167 17.34 5.80 -0.30
C ASP A 167 16.96 5.56 -1.77
N GLU A 168 17.79 4.79 -2.47
CA GLU A 168 17.42 4.21 -3.75
C GLU A 168 16.20 3.31 -3.60
N ILE A 169 15.35 3.26 -4.63
CA ILE A 169 14.13 2.45 -4.60
C ILE A 169 14.51 0.98 -4.57
N GLN A 170 14.15 0.30 -3.48
CA GLN A 170 14.50 -1.09 -3.22
C GLN A 170 13.55 -2.08 -3.94
N PRO A 171 13.95 -3.35 -4.09
CA PRO A 171 13.04 -4.40 -4.53
C PRO A 171 11.81 -4.51 -3.62
N LEU A 172 10.63 -4.54 -4.23
CA LEU A 172 9.34 -4.68 -3.56
C LEU A 172 8.46 -5.71 -4.28
N ILE A 173 7.94 -6.64 -3.47
CA ILE A 173 7.04 -7.71 -3.88
C ILE A 173 5.69 -7.51 -3.20
N PHE A 174 4.61 -7.61 -3.97
CA PHE A 174 3.24 -7.59 -3.48
C PHE A 174 2.62 -8.97 -3.64
N ILE A 175 2.02 -9.49 -2.58
CA ILE A 175 1.20 -10.69 -2.62
C ILE A 175 -0.18 -10.39 -2.01
N HIS A 176 -1.14 -11.26 -2.25
CA HIS A 176 -2.41 -11.21 -1.53
C HIS A 176 -2.42 -12.19 -0.35
N ARG A 177 -2.87 -11.75 0.83
CA ARG A 177 -3.06 -12.62 2.00
C ARG A 177 -3.90 -11.93 3.09
N TYR A 178 -5.18 -12.31 3.19
CA TYR A 178 -6.15 -11.73 4.13
C TYR A 178 -5.73 -11.73 5.61
N ALA A 179 -4.94 -12.71 6.06
CA ALA A 179 -4.69 -12.96 7.49
C ALA A 179 -3.75 -11.94 8.17
N ASP A 180 -3.00 -11.14 7.40
CA ASP A 180 -1.85 -10.38 7.92
C ASP A 180 -1.99 -8.87 7.69
N TYR A 181 -3.18 -8.37 7.39
CA TYR A 181 -3.41 -6.93 7.23
C TYR A 181 -3.42 -6.21 8.56
N ARG A 182 -2.90 -4.97 8.56
CA ARG A 182 -2.78 -4.12 9.75
C ARG A 182 -3.43 -2.77 9.58
N ASN A 183 -3.72 -2.37 8.33
CA ASN A 183 -4.21 -1.02 8.02
C ASN A 183 -5.34 -1.08 7.01
N ILE A 184 -6.26 -0.12 7.11
CA ILE A 184 -7.26 0.20 6.08
C ILE A 184 -6.92 1.59 5.55
N PHE A 185 -7.04 1.76 4.24
CA PHE A 185 -6.96 3.05 3.56
C PHE A 185 -8.26 3.31 2.83
N ILE A 186 -8.74 4.54 2.96
CA ILE A 186 -10.00 5.00 2.37
C ILE A 186 -9.68 6.26 1.58
N ARG A 187 -9.78 6.19 0.26
CA ARG A 187 -9.68 7.37 -0.60
C ARG A 187 -11.02 8.06 -0.66
N ILE A 188 -11.02 9.36 -0.44
CA ILE A 188 -12.23 10.19 -0.45
C ILE A 188 -12.14 11.33 -1.47
N ASN A 189 -13.28 11.91 -1.80
CA ASN A 189 -13.37 13.17 -2.53
C ASN A 189 -12.91 14.34 -1.63
N SER A 190 -12.30 15.37 -2.22
CA SER A 190 -11.82 16.55 -1.51
C SER A 190 -12.92 17.59 -1.20
N GLN A 191 -14.14 17.41 -1.69
CA GLN A 191 -15.20 18.43 -1.58
C GLN A 191 -15.92 18.45 -0.21
N ASN A 192 -16.23 17.28 0.37
CA ASN A 192 -17.06 17.15 1.58
C ASN A 192 -16.33 16.38 2.69
N ILE A 193 -15.07 16.75 2.96
CA ILE A 193 -14.20 15.99 3.88
C ILE A 193 -14.81 15.88 5.30
N PRO A 194 -15.28 16.96 5.95
CA PRO A 194 -15.87 16.86 7.30
C PRO A 194 -17.08 15.92 7.37
N GLU A 195 -17.99 16.01 6.40
CA GLU A 195 -19.18 15.19 6.30
C GLU A 195 -18.83 13.72 6.07
N THR A 196 -17.85 13.46 5.20
CA THR A 196 -17.37 12.11 4.88
C THR A 196 -16.71 11.46 6.10
N LEU A 197 -15.91 12.20 6.86
CA LEU A 197 -15.30 11.70 8.10
C LEU A 197 -16.36 11.35 9.15
N ASN A 198 -17.33 12.25 9.37
CA ASN A 198 -18.44 12.00 10.28
C ASN A 198 -19.23 10.76 9.87
N PHE A 199 -19.48 10.60 8.57
CA PHE A 199 -20.12 9.39 8.03
C PHE A 199 -19.31 8.13 8.34
N ILE A 200 -18.00 8.13 8.07
CA ILE A 200 -17.11 6.98 8.33
C ILE A 200 -17.12 6.61 9.81
N GLN A 201 -16.92 7.58 10.71
CA GLN A 201 -16.87 7.35 12.15
C GLN A 201 -18.20 6.78 12.68
N ASN A 202 -19.33 7.37 12.28
CA ASN A 202 -20.65 6.93 12.72
C ASN A 202 -20.97 5.52 12.21
N LYS A 203 -20.67 5.23 10.93
CA LYS A 203 -20.95 3.92 10.34
C LYS A 203 -20.09 2.82 10.95
N ILE A 204 -18.81 3.10 11.21
CA ILE A 204 -17.93 2.18 11.93
C ILE A 204 -18.47 1.92 13.34
N LYS A 205 -18.88 2.95 14.08
CA LYS A 205 -19.42 2.82 15.42
C LYS A 205 -20.72 2.02 15.47
N GLU A 206 -21.57 2.13 14.44
CA GLU A 206 -22.80 1.36 14.29
C GLU A 206 -22.51 -0.14 14.08
N ILE A 207 -21.55 -0.46 13.21
CA ILE A 207 -21.19 -1.84 12.86
C ILE A 207 -20.34 -2.51 13.95
N VAL A 208 -19.46 -1.74 14.58
CA VAL A 208 -18.54 -2.20 15.63
C VAL A 208 -18.73 -1.34 16.89
N PRO A 209 -19.80 -1.57 17.67
CA PRO A 209 -20.07 -0.82 18.89
C PRO A 209 -18.91 -0.87 19.88
N GLY A 210 -18.50 0.28 20.39
CA GLY A 210 -17.41 0.42 21.35
C GLY A 210 -16.02 0.58 20.73
N TYR A 211 -15.87 0.44 19.41
CA TYR A 211 -14.63 0.77 18.71
C TYR A 211 -14.51 2.27 18.44
N ILE A 212 -13.38 2.86 18.83
CA ILE A 212 -13.04 4.25 18.52
C ILE A 212 -12.06 4.23 17.36
N SER A 213 -12.47 4.75 16.20
CA SER A 213 -11.64 4.81 15.01
C SER A 213 -10.62 5.95 15.11
N ASP A 214 -9.33 5.59 15.09
CA ASP A 214 -8.22 6.53 14.96
C ASP A 214 -7.99 6.83 13.46
N LEU A 215 -8.79 7.76 12.93
CA LEU A 215 -8.69 8.18 11.53
C LEU A 215 -7.57 9.20 11.38
N LYS A 216 -6.62 8.93 10.49
CA LYS A 216 -5.50 9.83 10.17
C LYS A 216 -5.48 10.12 8.68
N PHE A 217 -5.21 11.36 8.30
CA PHE A 217 -4.90 11.66 6.91
C PHE A 217 -3.46 11.29 6.60
N LEU A 218 -3.24 10.65 5.45
CA LEU A 218 -1.90 10.43 4.92
C LEU A 218 -1.28 11.69 4.30
N ASP A 219 -2.13 12.67 3.98
CA ASP A 219 -1.73 14.03 3.58
C ASP A 219 -1.52 14.88 4.84
N GLU A 220 -0.28 15.36 5.02
CA GLU A 220 0.12 16.21 6.14
C GLU A 220 -0.67 17.54 6.18
N ASN A 221 -1.17 18.06 5.05
CA ASN A 221 -1.95 19.29 5.04
C ASN A 221 -3.31 19.11 5.70
N LEU A 222 -4.00 18.02 5.33
CA LEU A 222 -5.28 17.67 5.95
C LEU A 222 -5.06 17.28 7.42
N HIS A 223 -3.98 16.55 7.72
CA HIS A 223 -3.63 16.21 9.11
C HIS A 223 -3.52 17.46 10.00
N ASN A 224 -2.84 18.51 9.54
CA ASN A 224 -2.66 19.74 10.32
C ASN A 224 -3.94 20.58 10.44
N ILE A 225 -4.81 20.57 9.43
CA ILE A 225 -6.11 21.27 9.47
C ILE A 225 -7.06 20.61 10.49
N TYR A 226 -7.00 19.28 10.63
CA TYR A 226 -7.91 18.53 11.51
C TYR A 226 -7.45 18.39 12.96
N ILE A 227 -6.17 18.64 13.26
CA ILE A 227 -5.62 18.59 14.63
C ILE A 227 -5.67 19.96 15.34
N THR A 228 -6.06 21.02 14.61
CA THR A 228 -6.27 22.37 15.19
C THR A 228 -7.75 22.60 15.48
#